data_AF-A0A951HNW3-F1
#
_entry.id   AF-A0A951HNW3-F1
#
_cell.length_a   1.000
_cell.length_b   1.000
_cell.length_c   1.000
_cell.angle_alpha   90.00
_cell.angle_beta   90.00
_cell.angle_gamma   90.00
#
_symmetry.space_group_name_H-M   'P 1'
#
loop_
_entity.id
_entity.type
_entity.pdbx_description
1 polymer ?
#
loop_
_entity_poly.entity_id
_entity_poly.type
_entity_poly.pdbx_seq_one_letter_code
_entity_poly.pdbx_strand_id
1 'polypeptide(L)'
;MAKIKVKNPVVELDGDEMTRIIWQWIRERLILPYLDIELLYFDLGMENRDATDDRVTVESAEAIKQHGVGVKCATITPDEA
;
A
#
# COMPACT_ATOMS: atom_id res chain seq x y z
N MET A 1 -0.12 -26.41 0.72
CA MET A 1 0.35 -26.14 -0.65
C MET A 1 1.54 -25.18 -0.57
N ALA A 2 2.50 -25.28 -1.48
CA ALA A 2 3.54 -24.25 -1.61
C ALA A 2 2.90 -22.94 -2.09
N LYS A 3 3.39 -21.79 -1.60
CA LYS A 3 2.93 -20.47 -2.07
C LYS A 3 3.36 -20.25 -3.53
N ILE A 4 2.54 -19.53 -4.28
CA ILE A 4 2.86 -19.12 -5.66
C ILE A 4 3.91 -18.02 -5.57
N LYS A 5 5.06 -18.24 -6.21
CA LYS A 5 6.15 -17.26 -6.22
C LYS A 5 5.87 -16.14 -7.21
N VAL A 6 5.86 -14.91 -6.74
CA VAL A 6 5.74 -13.71 -7.57
C VAL A 6 7.14 -13.20 -7.89
N LYS A 7 7.42 -12.97 -9.19
CA LYS A 7 8.78 -12.68 -9.66
C LYS A 7 9.26 -11.27 -9.29
N ASN A 8 8.38 -10.28 -9.42
CA ASN A 8 8.68 -8.86 -9.22
C ASN A 8 7.87 -8.32 -8.04
N PRO A 9 8.37 -7.31 -7.31
CA PRO A 9 7.62 -6.69 -6.23
C PRO A 9 6.39 -5.95 -6.74
N VAL A 10 5.44 -5.72 -5.83
CA VAL A 10 4.31 -4.81 -6.04
C VAL A 10 4.41 -3.67 -5.03
N VAL A 11 4.19 -2.44 -5.48
CA VAL A 11 4.14 -1.28 -4.59
C VAL A 11 2.78 -1.23 -3.92
N GLU A 12 2.78 -1.26 -2.58
CA GLU A 12 1.57 -1.26 -1.76
C GLU A 12 1.44 0.09 -1.06
N LEU A 13 0.34 0.79 -1.35
CA LEU A 13 0.03 2.08 -0.76
C LEU A 13 -1.14 1.87 0.20
N ASP A 14 -0.86 1.89 1.51
CA ASP A 14 -1.91 1.77 2.53
C ASP A 14 -2.71 3.07 2.64
N GLY A 15 -3.85 3.01 3.31
CA GLY A 15 -4.85 4.08 3.31
C GLY A 15 -5.43 4.38 4.69
N ASP A 16 -6.68 4.84 4.67
CA ASP A 16 -7.36 5.40 5.83
C ASP A 16 -8.62 4.61 6.22
N GLU A 17 -9.09 4.85 7.45
CA GLU A 17 -10.37 4.43 8.02
C GLU A 17 -10.74 2.95 7.78
N MET A 18 -11.99 2.69 7.40
CA MET A 18 -12.51 1.33 7.21
C MET A 18 -11.79 0.59 6.08
N THR A 19 -11.33 1.31 5.05
CA THR A 19 -10.59 0.70 3.94
C THR A 19 -9.24 0.16 4.40
N ARG A 20 -8.52 0.83 5.32
CA ARG A 20 -7.28 0.31 5.91
C ARG A 20 -7.50 -1.02 6.63
N ILE A 21 -8.59 -1.15 7.39
CA ILE A 21 -8.94 -2.38 8.10
C ILE A 21 -9.25 -3.53 7.13
N ILE A 22 -10.09 -3.27 6.13
CA ILE A 22 -10.45 -4.26 5.10
C ILE A 22 -9.21 -4.65 4.29
N TRP A 23 -8.34 -3.69 3.98
CA TRP A 23 -7.11 -3.92 3.23
C TRP A 23 -6.17 -4.88 3.97
N GLN A 24 -5.97 -4.68 5.27
CA GLN A 24 -5.23 -5.61 6.11
C GLN A 24 -5.83 -7.03 6.05
N TRP A 25 -7.16 -7.16 6.15
CA TRP A 25 -7.82 -8.47 6.08
C TRP A 25 -7.65 -9.14 4.72
N ILE A 26 -7.77 -8.40 3.62
CA ILE A 26 -7.53 -8.92 2.27
C ILE A 26 -6.09 -9.42 2.16
N ARG A 27 -5.11 -8.60 2.58
CA ARG A 27 -3.69 -8.95 2.52
C ARG A 27 -3.40 -10.22 3.32
N GLU A 28 -3.83 -10.28 4.57
CA GLU A 28 -3.50 -11.37 5.50
C GLU A 28 -4.27 -12.66 5.22
N ARG A 29 -5.52 -12.57 4.76
CA ARG A 29 -6.38 -13.76 4.59
C ARG A 29 -6.42 -14.26 3.15
N LEU A 30 -6.27 -13.38 2.18
CA LEU A 30 -6.52 -13.69 0.76
C LEU A 30 -5.28 -13.58 -0.12
N ILE A 31 -4.21 -12.90 0.32
CA ILE A 31 -2.98 -12.72 -0.48
C ILE A 31 -1.81 -13.52 0.10
N LEU A 32 -1.33 -13.15 1.29
CA LEU A 32 -0.12 -13.70 1.90
C LEU A 32 -0.17 -15.21 2.21
N PRO A 33 -1.34 -15.85 2.45
CA PRO A 33 -1.40 -17.30 2.59
C PRO A 33 -1.09 -18.05 1.29
N TYR A 34 -1.29 -17.40 0.14
CA TYR A 34 -1.22 -18.03 -1.18
C TYR A 34 -0.04 -17.55 -2.03
N LEU A 35 0.45 -16.32 -1.81
CA LEU A 35 1.54 -15.73 -2.58
C LEU A 35 2.80 -15.54 -1.73
N ASP A 36 3.94 -15.93 -2.29
CA ASP A 36 5.27 -15.48 -1.85
C ASP A 36 5.61 -14.27 -2.72
N ILE A 37 5.32 -13.08 -2.19
CA ILE A 37 5.36 -11.79 -2.90
C ILE A 37 6.06 -10.75 -2.03
N GLU A 38 6.93 -9.97 -2.66
CA GLU A 38 7.53 -8.78 -2.06
C GLU A 38 6.59 -7.59 -2.23
N LEU A 39 6.22 -6.96 -1.11
CA LEU A 39 5.39 -5.77 -1.07
C LEU A 39 6.26 -4.59 -0.64
N LEU A 40 6.45 -3.62 -1.54
CA LEU A 40 7.12 -2.37 -1.24
C LEU A 40 6.10 -1.43 -0.61
N TYR A 41 6.09 -1.40 0.71
CA TYR A 41 5.04 -0.80 1.51
C TYR A 41 5.27 0.70 1.74
N PHE A 42 4.23 1.50 1.50
CA PHE A 42 4.17 2.93 1.79
C PHE A 42 2.87 3.22 2.54
N ASP A 43 2.97 3.84 3.71
CA ASP A 43 1.79 4.23 4.49
C ASP A 43 1.29 5.60 4.02
N LEU A 44 0.19 5.64 3.27
CA LEU A 44 -0.46 6.91 2.89
C LEU A 44 -1.63 7.26 3.83
N GLY A 45 -1.64 6.73 5.05
CA GLY A 45 -2.53 7.21 6.10
C GLY A 45 -2.33 8.71 6.34
N MET A 46 -3.39 9.42 6.69
CA MET A 46 -3.38 10.88 6.93
C MET A 46 -2.27 11.30 7.89
N GLU A 47 -2.13 10.60 9.02
CA GLU A 47 -1.10 10.91 10.03
C GLU A 47 0.32 10.79 9.48
N ASN A 48 0.60 9.80 8.62
CA ASN A 48 1.93 9.62 8.05
C ASN A 48 2.19 10.60 6.89
N ARG A 49 1.16 10.93 6.11
CA ARG A 49 1.27 12.00 5.11
C ARG A 49 1.57 13.34 5.79
N ASP A 50 0.88 13.68 6.86
CA ASP A 50 1.16 14.90 7.65
C ASP A 50 2.57 14.88 8.25
N ALA A 51 2.95 13.78 8.92
CA ALA A 51 4.27 13.64 9.55
C ALA A 51 5.46 13.68 8.56
N THR A 52 5.21 13.49 7.27
CA THR A 52 6.25 13.48 6.23
C THR A 52 6.16 14.67 5.27
N ASP A 53 5.35 15.69 5.57
CA ASP A 53 5.04 16.80 4.66
C ASP A 53 4.64 16.28 3.26
N ASP A 54 3.82 15.23 3.24
CA ASP A 54 3.33 14.49 2.07
C ASP A 54 4.42 13.84 1.19
N ARG A 55 5.68 13.80 1.66
CA ARG A 55 6.80 13.20 0.90
C ARG A 55 6.58 11.70 0.62
N VAL A 56 5.95 10.98 1.55
CA VAL A 56 5.63 9.55 1.37
C VAL A 56 4.74 9.30 0.14
N THR A 57 3.86 10.23 -0.20
CA THR A 57 3.00 10.16 -1.39
C THR A 57 3.83 10.22 -2.67
N VAL A 58 4.79 11.15 -2.74
CA VAL A 58 5.71 11.28 -3.89
C VAL A 58 6.64 10.07 -4.00
N GLU A 59 7.20 9.61 -2.89
CA GLU A 59 8.08 8.43 -2.84
C GLU A 59 7.35 7.18 -3.35
N SER A 60 6.09 6.99 -2.94
CA SER A 60 5.27 5.87 -3.42
C SER A 60 5.00 5.94 -4.93
N ALA A 61 4.79 7.14 -5.48
CA ALA A 61 4.58 7.34 -6.91
C ALA A 61 5.84 7.05 -7.73
N GLU A 62 7.02 7.48 -7.26
CA GLU A 62 8.30 7.13 -7.90
C GLU A 62 8.59 5.63 -7.80
N ALA A 63 8.26 4.98 -6.68
CA ALA A 63 8.36 3.52 -6.57
C ALA A 63 7.46 2.80 -7.59
N ILE A 64 6.20 3.24 -7.77
CA ILE A 64 5.32 2.69 -8.80
C ILE A 64 5.94 2.88 -10.18
N LYS A 65 6.46 4.07 -10.48
CA LYS A 65 7.10 4.37 -11.76
C LYS A 65 8.33 3.48 -12.02
N GLN A 66 9.10 3.15 -10.98
CA GLN A 66 10.24 2.24 -11.07
C GLN A 66 9.84 0.77 -11.26
N HIS A 67 8.80 0.30 -10.55
CA HIS A 67 8.42 -1.12 -10.50
C HIS A 67 7.25 -1.51 -11.43
N GLY A 68 6.55 -0.52 -11.97
CA GLY A 68 5.48 -0.64 -12.97
C GLY A 68 4.10 -1.02 -12.44
N VAL A 69 4.00 -1.58 -11.23
CA VAL A 69 2.73 -2.04 -10.65
C VAL A 69 2.57 -1.52 -9.23
N GLY A 70 1.45 -0.83 -8.99
CA GLY A 70 1.02 -0.38 -7.68
C GLY A 70 -0.42 -0.80 -7.36
N VAL A 71 -0.69 -1.01 -6.08
CA VAL A 71 -2.04 -1.20 -5.55
C VAL A 71 -2.27 -0.22 -4.39
N LYS A 72 -3.40 0.47 -4.43
CA LYS A 72 -3.66 1.60 -3.53
C LYS A 72 -4.97 1.41 -2.77
N CYS A 73 -4.86 1.47 -1.45
CA CYS A 73 -6.00 1.62 -0.55
C CYS A 73 -6.55 3.06 -0.61
N ALA A 74 -7.85 3.23 -0.34
CA ALA A 74 -8.46 4.55 -0.36
C ALA A 74 -7.89 5.44 0.75
N THR A 75 -7.68 6.71 0.44
CA THR A 75 -7.07 7.71 1.32
C THR A 75 -7.99 8.91 1.46
N ILE A 76 -8.02 9.52 2.64
CA ILE A 76 -8.71 10.78 2.88
C ILE A 76 -8.02 11.88 2.07
N THR A 77 -8.82 12.75 1.44
CA THR A 77 -8.35 14.07 1.01
C THR A 77 -8.92 15.05 2.04
N PRO A 78 -8.07 15.68 2.87
CA PRO A 78 -8.57 16.58 3.91
C PRO A 78 -9.26 17.78 3.26
N ASP A 79 -10.39 18.19 3.83
CA ASP A 79 -11.01 19.48 3.57
C ASP A 79 -10.41 20.57 4.48
N GLU A 80 -10.93 21.79 4.38
CA GLU A 80 -10.46 22.90 5.21
C GLU A 80 -10.69 22.60 6.71
N ALA A 81 -9.62 22.75 7.51
CA ALA A 81 -9.61 22.60 8.96
C ALA A 81 -10.25 23.79 9.70
#